data_AF-A0A963QB62-F1
#
_entry.id   AF-A0A963QB62-F1
#
_cell.length_a   1.000
_cell.length_b   1.000
_cell.length_c   1.000
_cell.angle_alpha   90.00
_cell.angle_beta   90.00
_cell.angle_gamma   90.00
#
_symmetry.space_group_name_H-M   'P 1'
#
loop_
_entity.id
_entity.type
_entity.pdbx_description
1 polymer ?
#
loop_
_entity_poly.entity_id
_entity_poly.type
_entity_poly.pdbx_seq_one_letter_code
_entity_poly.pdbx_strand_id
1 'polypeptide(L)' 'AKKITLKHGEIKNLDMPPMTMVFQVKDPAMLQTVKVGDKVRFTVENANGAMTVLTLEPAGN' A
#
# COMPACT_ATOMS: atom_id res chain seq x y z
N ALA A 1 -6.08 -13.47 2.93
CA ALA A 1 -5.80 -12.02 2.85
C ALA A 1 -5.56 -11.64 1.40
N LYS A 2 -6.20 -10.58 0.89
CA LYS A 2 -5.81 -9.99 -0.40
C LYS A 2 -4.54 -9.17 -0.20
N LYS A 3 -3.68 -9.13 -1.21
CA LYS A 3 -2.36 -8.48 -1.16
C LYS A 3 -2.15 -7.60 -2.37
N ILE A 4 -1.32 -6.58 -2.22
CA ILE A 4 -0.89 -5.71 -3.31
C ILE A 4 0.62 -5.49 -3.22
N THR A 5 1.28 -5.50 -4.37
CA THR A 5 2.70 -5.17 -4.47
C THR A 5 2.80 -3.68 -4.79
N LEU A 6 3.42 -2.91 -3.90
CA LEU A 6 3.60 -1.47 -4.09
C LEU A 6 5.08 -1.14 -4.10
N LYS A 7 5.52 -0.41 -5.13
CA LYS A 7 6.78 0.31 -5.11
C LYS A 7 6.54 1.64 -4.40
N HIS A 8 7.03 1.76 -3.18
CA HIS A 8 6.79 2.93 -2.36
C HIS A 8 8.05 3.79 -2.22
N GLY A 9 7.85 5.08 -1.96
CA GLY A 9 8.91 5.98 -1.51
C GLY A 9 9.24 5.74 -0.04
N GLU A 10 10.03 6.62 0.56
CA GLU A 10 10.31 6.54 2.00
C GLU A 10 9.02 6.57 2.83
N ILE A 11 8.87 5.63 3.76
CA ILE A 11 7.78 5.63 4.75
C ILE A 11 8.38 5.93 6.11
N LYS A 12 8.42 7.22 6.46
CA LYS A 12 9.08 7.74 7.67
C LYS A 12 8.54 7.13 8.97
N ASN A 13 7.22 6.97 9.06
CA ASN A 13 6.57 6.43 10.28
C ASN A 13 6.95 4.98 10.58
N LEU A 14 7.57 4.28 9.62
CA LEU A 14 7.98 2.88 9.72
C LEU A 14 9.48 2.70 9.48
N ASP A 15 10.25 3.80 9.39
CA ASP A 15 11.68 3.80 9.04
C ASP A 15 12.01 2.95 7.79
N MET A 16 11.11 2.96 6.80
CA MET A 16 11.28 2.16 5.59
C MET A 16 11.84 3.00 4.44
N PRO A 17 12.99 2.61 3.87
CA PRO A 17 13.52 3.25 2.66
C PRO A 17 12.63 2.93 1.45
N PRO A 18 12.82 3.64 0.32
CA PRO A 18 12.13 3.33 -0.92
C PRO A 18 12.41 1.88 -1.36
N MET A 19 11.36 1.04 -1.40
CA MET A 19 11.48 -0.36 -1.80
C MET A 19 10.20 -0.87 -2.46
N THR A 20 10.27 -2.09 -3.00
CA THR A 20 9.11 -2.79 -3.55
C THR A 20 8.79 -3.97 -2.65
N MET A 21 7.62 -3.94 -2.03
CA MET A 21 7.21 -5.00 -1.11
C MET A 21 5.72 -5.30 -1.23
N VAL A 22 5.32 -6.43 -0.66
CA VAL A 22 3.93 -6.89 -0.65
C VAL A 22 3.26 -6.45 0.63
N PHE A 23 2.13 -5.77 0.49
CA PHE A 23 1.27 -5.36 1.59
C PHE A 23 -0.02 -6.16 1.58
N GLN A 24 -0.57 -6.41 2.76
CA GLN A 24 -1.95 -6.87 2.87
C GLN A 24 -2.90 -5.68 2.68
N VAL A 25 -4.11 -5.91 2.18
CA VAL A 25 -5.14 -4.86 2.15
C VAL A 25 -6.23 -5.15 3.17
N LYS A 26 -6.64 -4.12 3.92
CA LYS A 26 -7.74 -4.21 4.88
C LYS A 26 -9.07 -4.47 4.15
N ASP A 27 -9.31 -3.75 3.06
CA ASP A 27 -10.50 -3.92 2.22
C ASP A 27 -10.12 -4.40 0.80
N PRO A 28 -10.53 -5.62 0.40
CA PRO A 28 -10.43 -6.12 -0.96
C PRO A 28 -10.98 -5.22 -2.07
N ALA A 29 -11.97 -4.37 -1.78
CA ALA A 29 -12.60 -3.50 -2.78
C ALA A 29 -11.65 -2.41 -3.28
N MET A 30 -10.66 -2.02 -2.47
CA MET A 30 -9.62 -1.06 -2.84
C MET A 30 -8.80 -1.51 -4.06
N LEU A 31 -8.64 -2.83 -4.26
CA LEU A 31 -7.89 -3.34 -5.42
C LEU A 31 -8.62 -3.15 -6.75
N GLN A 32 -9.92 -2.85 -6.72
CA GLN A 32 -10.72 -2.64 -7.93
C GLN A 32 -10.62 -1.20 -8.43
N THR A 33 -10.13 -0.27 -7.60
CA THR A 33 -10.02 1.15 -7.94
C THR A 33 -8.67 1.52 -8.55
N VAL A 34 -7.72 0.57 -8.60
CA VAL A 34 -6.36 0.77 -9.09
C VAL A 34 -5.96 -0.37 -10.02
N LYS A 35 -5.02 -0.10 -10.93
CA LYS A 35 -4.39 -1.12 -11.79
C LYS A 35 -2.86 -1.02 -11.71
N VAL A 36 -2.20 -2.06 -12.22
CA VAL A 36 -0.74 -2.07 -12.32
C VAL A 36 -0.26 -0.87 -13.14
N GLY A 37 0.75 -0.18 -12.61
CA GLY A 37 1.30 1.05 -13.21
C GLY A 37 0.69 2.35 -12.68
N ASP A 38 -0.44 2.29 -11.98
CA ASP A 38 -1.01 3.49 -11.36
C ASP A 38 -0.11 4.01 -10.23
N LYS A 39 0.01 5.34 -10.19
CA LYS A 39 0.50 6.00 -8.98
C LYS A 39 -0.66 6.06 -7.99
N VAL A 40 -0.37 5.69 -6.76
CA VAL A 40 -1.36 5.62 -5.68
C VAL A 40 -0.84 6.34 -4.44
N ARG A 41 -1.75 6.93 -3.68
CA ARG A 41 -1.51 7.32 -2.29
C ARG A 41 -2.13 6.26 -1.40
N PHE A 42 -1.37 5.83 -0.42
CA PHE A 42 -1.84 4.81 0.50
C PHE A 42 -1.32 5.07 1.91
N THR A 43 -2.05 4.57 2.89
CA THR A 43 -1.62 4.53 4.28
C THR A 43 -1.42 3.09 4.70
N VAL A 44 -0.41 2.85 5.53
CA VAL A 44 -0.05 1.51 5.99
C VAL A 44 0.15 1.52 7.51
N GLU A 45 -0.25 0.44 8.14
CA GLU A 45 -0.02 0.17 9.56
C GLU A 45 0.65 -1.20 9.72
N ASN A 46 1.50 -1.33 10.73
CA ASN A 46 2.01 -2.61 11.18
C ASN A 46 1.03 -3.23 12.19
N ALA A 47 0.08 -4.02 11.71
CA ALA A 47 -0.89 -4.71 12.56
C ALA A 47 -0.36 -6.12 12.87
N ASN A 48 0.04 -6.37 14.11
CA ASN A 48 0.51 -7.68 14.58
C ASN A 48 1.69 -8.26 13.77
N GLY A 49 2.62 -7.41 13.32
CA GLY A 49 3.77 -7.83 12.49
C GLY A 49 3.46 -7.90 11.00
N ALA A 50 2.23 -7.59 10.57
CA ALA A 50 1.83 -7.57 9.17
C ALA A 50 1.57 -6.15 8.66
N MET A 51 2.24 -5.78 7.57
CA MET A 51 2.06 -4.51 6.88
C MET A 51 0.71 -4.50 6.15
N THR A 52 -0.23 -3.69 6.62
CA THR A 52 -1.61 -3.65 6.14
C THR A 52 -1.96 -2.26 5.62
N VAL A 53 -2.38 -2.18 4.37
CA VAL A 53 -2.91 -0.97 3.74
C VAL A 53 -4.30 -0.67 4.30
N LEU A 54 -4.44 0.53 4.87
CA LEU A 54 -5.69 1.02 5.46
C LEU A 54 -6.51 1.85 4.46
N THR A 55 -5.83 2.64 3.62
CA THR A 55 -6.44 3.40 2.53
C THR A 55 -5.60 3.27 1.27
N LEU A 56 -6.25 3.22 0.11
CA LEU A 56 -5.61 3.13 -1.18
C LEU A 56 -6.42 3.93 -2.19
N GLU A 57 -5.82 5.00 -2.70
CA GLU A 57 -6.47 5.93 -3.61
C GLU A 57 -5.55 6.25 -4.79
N PRO A 58 -6.07 6.40 -6.01
CA PRO A 58 -5.28 6.89 -7.13
C PRO A 58 -4.66 8.25 -6.79
N ALA A 59 -3.34 8.36 -6.94
CA ALA A 59 -2.67 9.65 -6.91
C ALA A 59 -2.94 10.30 -8.27
N GLY A 60 -4.05 11.03 -8.37
CA GLY A 60 -4.38 11.82 -9.56
C GLY A 60 -3.15 12.61 -10.01
N ASN A 61 -2.87 12.55 -11.31
CA ASN A 61 -1.77 13.28 -11.93
C ASN A 61 -2.09 14.76 -12.10
#